data_AF-A0A024GXD6-F1
#
_entry.id   AF-A0A024GXD6-F1
#
_cell.length_a   1.000
_cell.length_b   1.000
_cell.length_c   1.000
_cell.angle_alpha   90.00
_cell.angle_beta   90.00
_cell.angle_gamma   90.00
#
_symmetry.space_group_name_H-M   'P 1'
#
loop_
_entity.id
_entity.type
_entity.pdbx_description
1 polymer ?
#
loop_
_entity_poly.entity_id
_entity_poly.type
_entity_poly.pdbx_seq_one_letter_code
_entity_poly.pdbx_strand_id
1 'polypeptide(L)'
;MSAAKAKGTKWETDLKRSLTAFFGGRFGLAPRRVAQEGFTDSGDIQGISPFVGQAKNYKSWEDAIRLGLDGAEKQKIHAGEPYGVAFIKRIRKPVGGGYAVMTVATWARVLLRLRRAESYLREASPYLYRKHSAECESDAEGDFPRG
;
A
#
# COMPACT_ATOMS: atom_id res chain seq x y z
N MET A 1 -18.05 19.62 8.21
CA MET A 1 -16.85 18.95 7.62
C MET A 1 -16.42 19.76 6.41
N SER A 2 -15.15 20.13 6.26
CA SER A 2 -14.70 20.91 5.08
C SER A 2 -14.66 20.05 3.81
N ALA A 3 -14.80 20.68 2.63
CA ALA A 3 -14.78 19.98 1.34
C ALA A 3 -13.45 19.24 1.08
N ALA A 4 -12.32 19.78 1.55
CA ALA A 4 -11.02 19.13 1.46
C ALA A 4 -10.96 17.87 2.33
N LYS A 5 -11.46 17.95 3.58
CA LYS A 5 -11.52 16.81 4.49
C LYS A 5 -12.43 15.70 3.95
N ALA A 6 -13.58 16.06 3.37
CA ALA A 6 -14.48 15.11 2.72
C ALA A 6 -13.82 14.38 1.54
N LYS A 7 -13.05 15.08 0.70
CA LYS A 7 -12.30 14.49 -0.42
C LYS A 7 -11.18 13.54 0.05
N GLY A 8 -10.50 13.88 1.13
CA GLY A 8 -9.49 13.01 1.76
C GLY A 8 -10.14 11.73 2.32
N THR A 9 -11.17 11.89 3.14
CA THR A 9 -11.93 10.77 3.72
C THR A 9 -12.51 9.84 2.65
N LYS A 10 -13.02 10.40 1.55
CA LYS A 10 -13.49 9.59 0.43
C LYS A 10 -12.35 8.77 -0.18
N TRP A 11 -11.20 9.39 -0.42
CA TRP A 11 -10.04 8.70 -0.99
C TRP A 11 -9.56 7.54 -0.11
N GLU A 12 -9.39 7.76 1.18
CA GLU A 12 -9.01 6.70 2.14
C GLU A 12 -10.04 5.55 2.16
N THR A 13 -11.33 5.89 2.08
CA THR A 13 -12.41 4.89 2.09
C THR A 13 -12.40 4.03 0.83
N ASP A 14 -12.27 4.67 -0.34
CA ASP A 14 -12.23 3.97 -1.63
C ASP A 14 -10.95 3.12 -1.74
N LEU A 15 -9.81 3.62 -1.24
CA LEU A 15 -8.56 2.87 -1.10
C LEU A 15 -8.74 1.61 -0.26
N LYS A 16 -9.23 1.76 0.98
CA LYS A 16 -9.47 0.63 1.89
C LYS A 16 -10.36 -0.42 1.20
N ARG A 17 -11.50 0.01 0.64
CA ARG A 17 -12.44 -0.91 -0.02
C ARG A 17 -11.78 -1.67 -1.17
N SER A 18 -11.04 -0.97 -2.03
CA SER A 18 -10.42 -1.59 -3.21
C SER A 18 -9.31 -2.55 -2.82
N LEU A 19 -8.48 -2.20 -1.83
CA LEU A 19 -7.45 -3.08 -1.30
C LEU A 19 -8.06 -4.31 -0.60
N THR A 20 -9.11 -4.13 0.20
CA THR A 20 -9.82 -5.26 0.83
C THR A 20 -10.38 -6.22 -0.22
N ALA A 21 -11.02 -5.68 -1.27
CA ALA A 21 -11.58 -6.48 -2.34
C ALA A 21 -10.48 -7.20 -3.14
N PHE A 22 -9.37 -6.52 -3.47
CA PHE A 22 -8.28 -7.11 -4.22
C PHE A 22 -7.54 -8.19 -3.42
N PHE A 23 -7.22 -7.93 -2.16
CA PHE A 23 -6.54 -8.91 -1.32
C PHE A 23 -7.45 -10.09 -0.98
N GLY A 24 -8.75 -9.88 -0.79
CA GLY A 24 -9.69 -10.97 -0.49
C GLY A 24 -9.36 -11.73 0.79
N GLY A 25 -8.66 -11.08 1.74
CA GLY A 25 -8.18 -11.72 2.97
C GLY A 25 -6.97 -12.64 2.78
N ARG A 26 -6.43 -12.76 1.55
CA ARG A 26 -5.25 -13.58 1.26
C ARG A 26 -4.08 -13.16 2.14
N PHE A 27 -3.37 -14.15 2.67
CA PHE A 27 -2.17 -13.98 3.48
C PHE A 27 -2.36 -13.07 4.72
N GLY A 28 -3.58 -13.01 5.26
CA GLY A 28 -3.88 -12.18 6.43
C GLY A 28 -3.95 -10.68 6.16
N LEU A 29 -3.96 -10.26 4.89
CA LEU A 29 -4.09 -8.86 4.50
C LEU A 29 -5.51 -8.36 4.76
N ALA A 30 -5.64 -7.45 5.73
CA ALA A 30 -6.91 -6.90 6.19
C ALA A 30 -6.84 -5.36 6.29
N PRO A 31 -6.90 -4.64 5.15
CA PRO A 31 -6.79 -3.18 5.13
C PRO A 31 -7.84 -2.50 6.00
N ARG A 32 -7.38 -1.60 6.88
CA ARG A 32 -8.25 -0.78 7.72
C ARG A 32 -7.77 0.66 7.76
N ARG A 33 -8.73 1.58 7.86
CA ARG A 33 -8.45 2.99 8.17
C ARG A 33 -8.24 3.13 9.67
N VAL A 34 -7.35 4.03 10.05
CA VAL A 34 -7.15 4.37 11.46
C VAL A 34 -7.67 5.78 11.70
N ALA A 35 -8.50 5.95 12.72
CA ALA A 35 -8.88 7.29 13.14
C ALA A 35 -7.65 7.91 13.83
N GLN A 36 -7.20 9.06 13.32
CA GLN A 36 -6.03 9.79 13.85
C GLN A 36 -6.25 10.14 15.33
N GLU A 37 -5.33 9.74 16.21
CA GLU A 37 -5.26 10.22 17.58
C GLU A 37 -3.83 10.62 17.94
N GLY A 38 -3.59 11.93 18.05
CA GLY A 38 -2.44 12.50 18.74
C GLY A 38 -1.05 12.08 18.24
N PHE A 39 -0.13 11.91 19.19
CA PHE A 39 1.30 11.69 18.96
C PHE A 39 1.64 10.28 18.45
N THR A 40 0.66 9.38 18.41
CA THR A 40 0.79 7.95 18.03
C THR A 40 0.26 7.67 16.61
N ASP A 41 0.22 8.70 15.77
CA ASP A 41 -0.17 8.54 14.37
C ASP A 41 0.72 7.48 13.68
N SER A 42 0.04 6.44 13.24
CA SER A 42 0.61 5.21 12.70
C SER A 42 0.06 4.94 11.30
N GLY A 43 -0.37 5.99 10.59
CA GLY A 43 -0.74 5.95 9.18
C GLY A 43 -2.24 5.88 8.92
N ASP A 44 -2.64 6.38 7.74
CA ASP A 44 -4.03 6.42 7.31
C ASP A 44 -4.59 5.00 6.98
N ILE A 45 -3.73 4.09 6.50
CA ILE A 45 -4.06 2.70 6.15
C ILE A 45 -3.11 1.72 6.87
N GLN A 46 -3.69 0.77 7.60
CA GLN A 46 -2.99 -0.34 8.28
C GLN A 46 -3.56 -1.71 7.87
N GLY A 47 -2.98 -2.79 8.40
CA GLY A 47 -3.38 -4.17 8.07
C GLY A 47 -2.84 -4.65 6.73
N ILE A 48 -1.77 -4.00 6.26
CA ILE A 48 -1.07 -4.29 5.01
C ILE A 48 0.41 -4.59 5.26
N SER A 49 0.72 -5.19 6.42
CA SER A 49 2.08 -5.60 6.79
C SER A 49 2.73 -6.37 5.64
N PRO A 50 3.97 -6.05 5.23
CA PRO A 50 4.98 -5.30 5.96
C PRO A 50 4.96 -3.76 5.74
N PHE A 51 3.82 -3.20 5.32
CA PHE A 51 3.67 -1.77 5.07
C PHE A 51 2.75 -1.06 6.06
N VAL A 52 2.97 0.24 6.18
CA VAL A 52 1.97 1.23 6.57
C VAL A 52 1.71 2.19 5.42
N GLY A 53 0.47 2.64 5.27
CA GLY A 53 0.05 3.51 4.17
C GLY A 53 -0.36 4.91 4.62
N GLN A 54 0.15 5.93 3.92
CA GLN A 54 -0.36 7.31 4.02
C GLN A 54 -1.13 7.67 2.76
N ALA A 55 -2.32 8.26 2.88
CA ALA A 55 -3.19 8.56 1.76
C ALA A 55 -3.28 10.07 1.50
N LYS A 56 -2.98 10.52 0.27
CA LYS A 56 -3.04 11.93 -0.11
C LYS A 56 -3.89 12.16 -1.37
N ASN A 57 -4.80 13.13 -1.29
CA ASN A 57 -5.62 13.60 -2.40
C ASN A 57 -5.42 15.12 -2.58
N TYR A 58 -4.28 15.49 -3.17
CA TYR A 58 -3.87 16.88 -3.36
C TYR A 58 -3.97 17.27 -4.83
N LYS A 59 -3.99 18.57 -5.10
CA LYS A 59 -3.93 19.11 -6.47
C LYS A 59 -2.54 18.99 -7.08
N SER A 60 -1.49 19.35 -6.32
CA SER A 60 -0.09 19.12 -6.71
C SER A 60 0.32 17.70 -6.36
N TRP A 61 0.94 17.02 -7.33
CA TRP A 61 1.47 15.68 -7.12
C TRP A 61 2.80 15.72 -6.37
N GLU A 62 3.61 16.75 -6.60
CA GLU A 62 4.87 16.99 -5.90
C GLU A 62 4.67 17.12 -4.40
N ASP A 63 3.70 17.94 -3.98
CA ASP A 63 3.35 18.08 -2.57
C ASP A 63 2.76 16.80 -1.98
N ALA A 64 1.92 16.09 -2.74
CA ALA A 64 1.38 14.80 -2.30
C ALA A 64 2.48 13.75 -2.11
N ILE A 65 3.46 13.69 -3.01
CA ILE A 65 4.59 12.77 -2.92
C ILE A 65 5.43 13.12 -1.70
N ARG A 66 5.87 14.37 -1.59
CA ARG A 66 6.74 14.81 -0.50
C ARG A 66 6.09 14.62 0.86
N LEU A 67 4.89 15.19 1.07
CA LEU A 67 4.18 15.10 2.35
C LEU A 67 3.70 13.67 2.65
N GLY A 68 3.36 12.90 1.62
CA GLY A 68 2.97 11.50 1.75
C GLY A 68 4.13 10.64 2.23
N LEU A 69 5.31 10.78 1.62
CA LEU A 69 6.52 10.05 1.99
C LEU A 69 7.05 10.47 3.37
N ASP A 70 7.10 11.78 3.66
CA ASP A 70 7.53 12.29 4.97
C ASP A 70 6.65 11.72 6.09
N GLY A 71 5.33 11.61 5.84
CA GLY A 71 4.39 10.98 6.76
C GLY A 71 4.63 9.48 6.90
N ALA A 72 4.66 8.75 5.79
CA ALA A 72 4.79 7.30 5.80
C ALA A 72 6.11 6.82 6.45
N GLU A 73 7.22 7.53 6.22
CA GLU A 73 8.52 7.20 6.80
C GLU A 73 8.59 7.42 8.31
N LYS A 74 7.86 8.40 8.85
CA LYS A 74 7.73 8.59 10.30
C LYS A 74 6.79 7.55 10.91
N GLN A 75 5.62 7.38 10.30
CA GLN A 75 4.55 6.53 10.82
C GLN A 75 4.93 5.05 10.83
N LYS A 76 5.79 4.57 9.91
CA LYS A 76 6.25 3.17 9.95
C LYS A 76 7.01 2.84 11.22
N ILE A 77 7.76 3.81 11.75
CA ILE A 77 8.51 3.66 13.01
C ILE A 77 7.52 3.51 14.17
N HIS A 78 6.49 4.35 14.22
CA HIS A 78 5.44 4.26 15.24
C HIS A 78 4.62 2.97 15.13
N ALA A 79 4.36 2.51 13.91
CA ALA A 79 3.62 1.28 13.63
C ALA A 79 4.46 0.00 13.83
N GLY A 80 5.78 0.12 14.01
CA GLY A 80 6.68 -1.04 14.05
C GLY A 80 6.81 -1.78 12.72
N GLU A 81 6.45 -1.13 11.61
CA GLU A 81 6.49 -1.71 10.27
C GLU A 81 7.79 -1.33 9.55
N PRO A 82 8.36 -2.22 8.73
CA PRO A 82 9.63 -1.95 8.06
C PRO A 82 9.49 -0.95 6.89
N TYR A 83 8.29 -0.83 6.30
CA TYR A 83 8.09 -0.06 5.07
C TYR A 83 6.93 0.93 5.18
N GLY A 84 7.12 2.12 4.61
CA GLY A 84 6.07 3.10 4.40
C GLY A 84 5.74 3.23 2.91
N VAL A 85 4.47 3.46 2.60
CA VAL A 85 3.99 3.73 1.24
C VAL A 85 3.02 4.91 1.23
N ALA A 86 3.18 5.81 0.27
CA ALA A 86 2.27 6.92 0.03
C ALA A 86 1.31 6.58 -1.11
N PHE A 87 0.01 6.52 -0.83
CA PHE A 87 -1.07 6.33 -1.80
C PHE A 87 -1.64 7.66 -2.26
N ILE A 88 -1.30 8.04 -3.49
CA ILE A 88 -1.63 9.34 -4.06
C ILE A 88 -2.75 9.21 -5.06
N LYS A 89 -3.83 9.97 -4.84
CA LYS A 89 -4.94 10.06 -5.76
C LYS A 89 -4.50 10.72 -7.06
N ARG A 90 -4.63 10.01 -8.18
CA ARG A 90 -4.58 10.62 -9.51
C ARG A 90 -5.96 11.18 -9.89
N ILE A 91 -6.01 12.45 -10.30
CA ILE A 91 -7.26 13.14 -10.64
C ILE A 91 -8.01 12.38 -11.75
N ARG A 92 -9.34 12.21 -11.58
CA ARG A 92 -10.26 11.55 -12.54
C ARG A 92 -9.92 10.09 -12.89
N LYS A 93 -9.05 9.42 -12.13
CA LYS A 93 -8.76 7.99 -12.30
C LYS A 93 -9.45 7.14 -11.23
N PRO A 94 -9.72 5.85 -11.48
CA PRO A 94 -10.11 4.90 -10.44
C PRO A 94 -9.00 4.72 -9.39
N VAL A 95 -9.26 3.97 -8.32
CA VAL A 95 -8.27 3.70 -7.25
C VAL A 95 -7.01 3.04 -7.81
N GLY A 96 -7.16 2.00 -8.65
CA GLY A 96 -6.04 1.32 -9.29
C GLY A 96 -5.22 2.19 -10.25
N GLY A 97 -5.72 3.37 -10.64
CA GLY A 97 -4.96 4.35 -11.42
C GLY A 97 -4.24 5.42 -10.61
N GLY A 98 -4.26 5.32 -9.27
CA GLY A 98 -3.45 6.14 -8.37
C GLY A 98 -1.98 5.72 -8.34
N TYR A 99 -1.18 6.38 -7.49
CA TYR A 99 0.23 6.05 -7.31
C TYR A 99 0.48 5.47 -5.93
N ALA A 100 1.29 4.41 -5.86
CA ALA A 100 1.88 3.90 -4.63
C ALA A 100 3.37 4.26 -4.66
N VAL A 101 3.77 5.25 -3.88
CA VAL A 101 5.11 5.83 -3.92
C VAL A 101 5.88 5.45 -2.67
N MET A 102 7.15 5.08 -2.83
CA MET A 102 8.09 4.77 -1.76
C MET A 102 9.47 5.34 -2.09
N THR A 103 10.35 5.43 -1.10
CA THR A 103 11.74 5.84 -1.34
C THR A 103 12.48 4.76 -2.14
N VAL A 104 13.54 5.15 -2.86
CA VAL A 104 14.40 4.20 -3.58
C VAL A 104 14.96 3.12 -2.65
N ALA A 105 15.33 3.50 -1.42
CA ALA A 105 15.81 2.55 -0.41
C ALA A 105 14.74 1.54 0.01
N THR A 106 13.50 1.99 0.22
CA THR A 106 12.36 1.10 0.52
C THR A 106 12.08 0.17 -0.65
N TRP A 107 12.04 0.68 -1.88
CA TRP A 107 11.86 -0.15 -3.09
C TRP A 107 12.94 -1.23 -3.21
N ALA A 108 14.22 -0.87 -3.05
CA ALA A 108 15.33 -1.83 -3.13
C ALA A 108 15.21 -2.94 -2.07
N ARG A 109 14.81 -2.59 -0.84
CA ARG A 109 14.58 -3.55 0.25
C ARG A 109 13.40 -4.47 -0.03
N VAL A 110 12.32 -3.96 -0.63
CA VAL A 110 11.16 -4.75 -1.03
C VAL A 110 11.55 -5.75 -2.11
N LEU A 111 12.25 -5.30 -3.16
CA LEU A 111 12.72 -6.18 -4.22
C LEU A 111 13.64 -7.28 -3.65
N LEU A 112 14.58 -6.92 -2.77
CA LEU A 112 15.47 -7.90 -2.13
C LEU A 112 14.68 -8.90 -1.27
N ARG A 113 13.66 -8.44 -0.53
CA ARG A 113 12.78 -9.31 0.27
C ARG A 113 12.06 -10.33 -0.62
N LEU A 114 11.49 -9.88 -1.74
CA LEU A 114 10.81 -10.75 -2.71
C LEU A 114 11.76 -11.78 -3.31
N ARG A 115 12.94 -11.34 -3.78
CA ARG A 115 13.94 -12.23 -4.38
C ARG A 115 14.48 -13.28 -3.40
N ARG A 116 14.66 -12.92 -2.13
CA ARG A 116 15.02 -13.89 -1.08
C ARG A 116 13.92 -14.94 -0.89
N ALA A 117 12.67 -14.51 -0.79
CA ALA A 117 11.53 -15.42 -0.64
C ALA A 117 11.43 -16.40 -1.82
N GLU A 118 11.53 -15.89 -3.05
CA GLU A 118 11.53 -16.72 -4.26
C GLU A 118 12.72 -17.69 -4.31
N SER A 119 13.93 -17.26 -3.94
CA SER A 119 15.12 -18.12 -3.92
C SER A 119 14.95 -19.28 -2.95
N TYR A 120 14.56 -18.96 -1.70
CA TYR A 120 14.37 -19.98 -0.68
C TYR A 120 13.22 -20.93 -1.04
N LEU A 121 12.14 -20.43 -1.64
CA LEU A 121 11.04 -21.26 -2.11
C LEU A 121 11.48 -22.20 -3.23
N ARG A 122 12.29 -21.70 -4.17
CA ARG A 122 12.84 -22.51 -5.28
C ARG A 122 13.75 -23.61 -4.78
N GLU A 123 14.60 -23.32 -3.80
CA GLU A 123 15.51 -24.29 -3.18
C GLU A 123 14.74 -25.34 -2.37
N ALA A 124 13.76 -24.92 -1.56
CA ALA A 124 13.00 -25.81 -0.70
C ALA A 124 11.95 -26.65 -1.47
N SER A 125 11.30 -26.07 -2.48
CA SER A 125 10.28 -26.75 -3.28
C SER A 125 10.13 -26.11 -4.67
N PRO A 126 10.78 -26.69 -5.70
CA PRO A 126 10.62 -26.23 -7.08
C PRO A 126 9.18 -26.27 -7.59
N TYR A 127 8.36 -27.19 -7.06
CA TYR A 127 6.93 -27.25 -7.37
C TYR A 127 6.18 -26.02 -6.83
N LEU A 128 6.35 -25.71 -5.54
CA LEU A 128 5.68 -24.54 -4.94
C LEU A 128 6.18 -23.25 -5.56
N TYR A 129 7.45 -23.17 -5.95
CA TYR A 129 7.97 -22.04 -6.71
C TYR A 129 7.22 -21.84 -8.04
N ARG A 130 7.02 -22.88 -8.85
CA ARG A 130 6.26 -22.77 -10.11
C ARG A 130 4.81 -22.37 -9.86
N LYS A 131 4.17 -22.93 -8.84
CA LYS A 131 2.81 -22.56 -8.46
C LYS A 131 2.73 -21.08 -8.07
N HIS A 132 3.64 -20.62 -7.21
CA HIS A 132 3.75 -19.22 -6.81
C HIS A 132 3.94 -18.29 -8.01
N SER A 133 4.84 -18.62 -8.94
CA SER A 133 5.06 -17.81 -10.14
C SER A 133 3.80 -17.73 -11.01
N ALA A 134 3.10 -18.84 -11.24
CA ALA A 134 1.86 -18.86 -12.02
C ALA A 134 0.73 -18.03 -11.36
N GLU A 135 0.61 -18.10 -10.03
CA GLU A 135 -0.36 -17.29 -9.28
C GLU A 135 -0.01 -15.80 -9.36
N CYS A 136 1.27 -15.43 -9.28
CA CYS A 136 1.71 -14.03 -9.45
C CYS A 136 1.47 -13.50 -10.86
N GLU A 137 1.66 -14.32 -11.91
CA GLU A 137 1.31 -13.97 -13.29
C GLU A 137 -0.20 -13.70 -13.42
N SER A 138 -1.02 -14.60 -12.87
CA SER A 138 -2.48 -14.41 -12.85
C SER A 138 -2.91 -13.16 -12.09
N ASP A 139 -2.27 -12.83 -10.96
CA ASP A 139 -2.55 -11.61 -10.20
C ASP A 139 -2.17 -10.34 -10.98
N ALA A 140 -1.12 -10.39 -11.82
CA ALA A 140 -0.66 -9.26 -12.63
C ALA A 140 -1.59 -8.96 -13.82
N GLU A 141 -2.25 -9.98 -14.35
CA GLU A 141 -3.25 -9.86 -15.41
C GLU A 141 -4.65 -9.52 -14.87
N GLY A 142 -4.88 -9.77 -13.57
CA GLY A 142 -6.16 -9.55 -12.91
C GLY A 142 -6.58 -8.08 -12.82
N ASP A 143 -7.89 -7.84 -12.92
CA ASP A 143 -8.45 -6.51 -12.76
C ASP A 143 -8.31 -5.99 -11.32
N PHE A 144 -7.85 -4.75 -11.18
CA PHE A 144 -7.89 -4.06 -9.89
C PHE A 144 -9.28 -3.43 -9.68
N PRO A 145 -9.92 -3.60 -8.51
CA PRO A 145 -11.23 -3.02 -8.21
C PRO A 145 -11.27 -1.51 -8.48
N ARG A 146 -12.27 -1.07 -9.26
CA ARG A 146 -12.31 0.31 -9.76
C ARG A 146 -12.40 1.37 -8.65
N GLY A 147 -13.05 1.02 -7.54
CA GLY A 147 -13.12 1.86 -6.33
C GLY A 147 -13.87 3.16 -6.50
#